data_AF-A0A942BMT8-F1
#
_entry.id   AF-A0A942BMT8-F1
#
_cell.length_a   1.000
_cell.length_b   1.000
_cell.length_c   1.000
_cell.angle_alpha   90.00
_cell.angle_beta   90.00
_cell.angle_gamma   90.00
#
_symmetry.space_group_name_H-M   'P 1'
#
loop_
_entity.id
_entity.type
_entity.pdbx_description
1 polymer ?
#
loop_
_entity_poly.entity_id
_entity_poly.type
_entity_poly.pdbx_seq_one_letter_code
_entity_poly.pdbx_strand_id
1 'polypeptide(L)'
;MSIGGGNNRSDSASEILADLLAKLAQGLMIIGGITLLIGLGFSFYSVFAGADVTDAALKQGLKNVGLFTNLSLVGGIVFCLAASYLYWDEGWLGPTLLVSGIVFATSPVWMPAAGIGKADKELPAAAMRTLATAGMILLVFGVLLVVIDGIIRMRQRMEQGAKADQLKYGKGIKDVDEKQNVFLGKCWQLPFCRKFVREKCPIYHSRTTCWKELVGCMCEEKVIQMAMDGKPIPKDAILAANYIPRNNKLTIEQKKDRCRSCVIYNEHQKHKYRVAVPVTVIAFILVYLLLHGPIISVVGSMVGALDKFVNVATLGKVDSAAAKSGGAAFTEILGASLGVIGLTYTLKAIEYAIFRLKL
;
A
#
# COMPACT_ATOMS: atom_id res chain seq x y z
N MET A 1 31.14 -26.39 -24.81
CA MET A 1 31.72 -26.48 -23.45
C MET A 1 32.50 -25.20 -23.22
N SER A 2 31.90 -24.22 -22.54
CA SER A 2 32.59 -22.99 -22.14
C SER A 2 32.63 -22.97 -20.62
N ILE A 3 33.85 -22.85 -20.10
CA ILE A 3 34.20 -22.82 -18.69
C ILE A 3 33.88 -21.41 -18.19
N GLY A 4 32.77 -21.27 -17.47
CA GLY A 4 32.35 -20.03 -16.80
C GLY A 4 32.08 -20.29 -15.33
N GLY A 5 33.07 -20.84 -14.62
CA GLY A 5 33.01 -21.12 -13.19
C GLY A 5 34.07 -20.32 -12.46
N GLY A 6 33.78 -19.06 -12.15
CA GLY A 6 34.77 -18.19 -11.52
C GLY A 6 34.28 -16.78 -11.21
N ASN A 7 33.15 -16.63 -10.51
CA ASN A 7 32.89 -15.37 -9.77
C ASN A 7 31.95 -15.46 -8.56
N ASN A 8 31.55 -16.66 -8.11
CA ASN A 8 30.56 -16.81 -7.02
C ASN A 8 31.00 -16.27 -5.64
N ARG A 9 32.26 -15.86 -5.45
CA ARG A 9 32.81 -15.45 -4.15
C ARG A 9 32.88 -13.94 -3.94
N SER A 10 32.96 -13.14 -5.00
CA SER A 10 32.79 -11.68 -4.91
C SER A 10 31.33 -11.31 -4.72
N ASP A 11 30.43 -12.08 -5.33
CA ASP A 11 28.99 -11.82 -5.31
C ASP A 11 28.40 -12.06 -3.91
N SER A 12 28.95 -13.00 -3.14
CA SER A 12 28.49 -13.25 -1.77
C SER A 12 28.86 -12.13 -0.79
N ALA A 13 30.02 -11.49 -0.96
CA ALA A 13 30.43 -10.39 -0.08
C ALA A 13 29.63 -9.10 -0.33
N SER A 14 29.32 -8.80 -1.61
CA SER A 14 28.49 -7.66 -1.97
C SER A 14 27.03 -7.85 -1.56
N GLU A 15 26.49 -9.08 -1.68
CA GLU A 15 25.15 -9.43 -1.20
C GLU A 15 25.03 -9.27 0.32
N ILE A 16 26.01 -9.75 1.09
CA ILE A 16 26.01 -9.60 2.56
C ILE A 16 26.08 -8.12 2.96
N LEU A 17 26.92 -7.34 2.28
CA LEU A 17 27.04 -5.90 2.55
C LEU A 17 25.73 -5.17 2.23
N ALA A 18 25.09 -5.49 1.10
CA ALA A 18 23.81 -4.90 0.71
C ALA A 18 22.68 -5.23 1.70
N ASP A 19 22.59 -6.49 2.15
CA ASP A 19 21.59 -6.90 3.16
C ASP A 19 21.83 -6.22 4.52
N LEU A 20 23.10 -6.08 4.93
CA LEU A 20 23.45 -5.36 6.16
C LEU A 20 23.08 -3.87 6.08
N LEU A 21 23.38 -3.22 4.95
CA LEU A 21 23.02 -1.82 4.70
C LEU A 21 21.49 -1.64 4.69
N ALA A 22 20.75 -2.54 4.05
CA ALA A 22 19.29 -2.52 4.04
C ALA A 22 18.70 -2.64 5.45
N LYS A 23 19.19 -3.57 6.27
CA LYS A 23 18.76 -3.74 7.67
C LYS A 23 19.10 -2.53 8.54
N LEU A 24 20.30 -1.97 8.37
CA LEU A 24 20.72 -0.77 9.08
C LEU A 24 19.85 0.43 8.70
N ALA A 25 19.58 0.62 7.40
CA ALA A 25 18.68 1.65 6.92
C ALA A 25 17.25 1.45 7.47
N GLN A 26 16.75 0.21 7.55
CA GLN A 26 15.45 -0.08 8.14
C GLN A 26 15.41 0.28 9.63
N GLY A 27 16.45 -0.05 10.39
CA GLY A 27 16.59 0.36 11.78
C GLY A 27 16.62 1.87 11.96
N LEU A 28 17.43 2.57 11.16
CA LEU A 28 17.51 4.04 11.17
C LEU A 28 16.19 4.70 10.79
N MET A 29 15.48 4.15 9.80
CA MET A 29 14.16 4.67 9.40
C MET A 29 13.17 4.56 10.55
N ILE A 30 13.13 3.42 11.26
CA ILE A 30 12.21 3.23 12.39
C ILE A 30 12.58 4.18 13.54
N ILE A 31 13.85 4.24 13.92
CA ILE A 31 14.32 5.11 15.01
C ILE A 31 14.08 6.58 14.67
N GLY A 32 14.46 7.01 13.47
CA GLY A 32 14.25 8.38 12.97
C GLY A 32 12.77 8.73 12.90
N GLY A 33 11.94 7.80 12.41
CA GLY A 33 10.49 7.96 12.34
C GLY A 33 9.84 8.10 13.71
N ILE A 34 10.17 7.24 14.67
CA ILE A 34 9.67 7.34 16.06
C ILE A 34 10.11 8.67 16.69
N THR A 35 11.38 9.04 16.51
CA THR A 35 11.96 10.28 17.05
C THR A 35 11.25 11.52 16.48
N LEU A 36 11.01 11.53 15.16
CA LEU A 36 10.25 12.57 14.48
C LEU A 36 8.80 12.63 14.99
N LEU A 37 8.13 11.48 15.12
CA LEU A 37 6.75 11.40 15.61
C LEU A 37 6.61 11.91 17.06
N ILE A 38 7.57 11.59 17.94
CA ILE A 38 7.59 12.11 19.31
C ILE A 38 7.75 13.63 19.30
N GLY A 39 8.68 14.17 18.52
CA GLY A 39 8.90 15.61 18.40
C GLY A 39 7.69 16.36 17.84
N LEU A 40 7.09 15.84 16.76
CA LEU A 40 5.88 16.39 16.17
C LEU A 40 4.69 16.28 17.13
N GLY A 41 4.50 15.12 17.78
CA GLY A 41 3.41 14.87 18.72
C GLY A 41 3.45 15.82 19.92
N PHE A 42 4.63 16.04 20.50
CA PHE A 42 4.81 17.02 21.58
C PHE A 42 4.52 18.45 21.11
N SER A 43 4.96 18.81 19.91
CA SER A 43 4.72 20.13 19.34
C SER A 43 3.23 20.37 19.09
N PHE A 44 2.53 19.39 18.51
CA PHE A 44 1.08 19.43 18.36
C PHE A 44 0.37 19.58 19.71
N TYR A 45 0.72 18.75 20.69
CA TYR A 45 0.16 18.86 22.03
C TYR A 45 0.36 20.25 22.63
N SER A 46 1.56 20.82 22.49
CA SER A 46 1.90 22.15 22.99
C SER A 46 1.09 23.27 22.34
N VAL A 47 0.69 23.13 21.06
CA VAL A 47 -0.19 24.08 20.38
C VAL A 47 -1.58 24.12 21.02
N PHE A 48 -2.11 22.97 21.44
CA PHE A 48 -3.44 22.88 22.06
C PHE A 48 -3.43 23.18 23.57
N ALA A 49 -2.49 22.59 24.30
CA ALA A 49 -2.40 22.71 25.75
C ALA A 49 -1.81 24.06 26.20
N GLY A 50 -1.03 24.72 25.35
CA GLY A 50 -0.33 25.97 25.66
C GLY A 50 -1.21 27.20 25.81
N ALA A 51 -2.54 27.07 25.69
CA ALA A 51 -3.44 28.21 25.77
C ALA A 51 -3.46 28.83 27.16
N ASP A 52 -3.65 28.09 28.26
CA ASP A 52 -3.88 28.69 29.59
C ASP A 52 -2.95 28.09 30.65
N VAL A 53 -1.66 28.41 30.53
CA VAL A 53 -0.57 27.84 31.32
C VAL A 53 0.00 28.88 32.29
N THR A 54 0.36 28.46 33.51
CA THR A 54 1.01 29.33 34.50
C THR A 54 2.44 29.71 34.10
N ASP A 55 2.97 30.84 34.59
CA ASP A 55 4.30 31.34 34.22
C ASP A 55 5.44 30.33 34.46
N ALA A 56 5.34 29.53 35.52
CA ALA A 56 6.33 28.48 35.83
C ALA A 56 6.30 27.37 34.77
N ALA A 57 5.11 26.93 34.36
CA ALA A 57 4.94 25.90 33.34
C ALA A 57 5.23 26.44 31.93
N LEU A 58 5.07 27.75 31.67
CA LEU A 58 5.47 28.40 30.43
C LEU A 58 7.00 28.34 30.22
N LYS A 59 7.78 28.73 31.23
CA LYS A 59 9.26 28.68 31.14
C LYS A 59 9.77 27.25 30.88
N GLN A 60 9.15 26.27 31.53
CA GLN A 60 9.50 24.88 31.34
C GLN A 60 9.06 24.33 29.98
N GLY A 61 7.86 24.71 29.52
CA GLY A 61 7.34 24.39 28.19
C GLY A 61 8.27 24.89 27.09
N LEU A 62 8.71 26.15 27.15
CA LEU A 62 9.63 26.73 26.17
C LEU A 62 10.98 25.99 26.12
N LYS A 63 11.54 25.61 27.28
CA LYS A 63 12.76 24.80 27.33
C LYS A 63 12.57 23.43 26.66
N ASN A 64 11.44 22.79 26.92
CA ASN A 64 11.11 21.49 26.34
C ASN A 64 10.88 21.59 24.82
N VAL A 65 10.19 22.63 24.34
CA VAL A 65 9.99 22.89 22.91
C VAL A 65 11.34 22.97 22.17
N GLY A 66 12.36 23.61 22.76
CA GLY A 66 13.71 23.62 22.19
C GLY A 66 14.32 22.21 22.03
N LEU A 67 14.19 21.36 23.05
CA LEU A 67 14.65 19.97 22.99
C LEU A 67 13.92 19.16 21.93
N PHE A 68 12.58 19.26 21.88
CA PHE A 68 11.77 18.54 20.89
C PHE A 68 11.96 19.07 19.47
N THR A 69 12.34 20.34 19.32
CA THR A 69 12.76 20.90 18.03
C THR A 69 13.99 20.16 17.53
N ASN A 70 15.07 20.11 18.31
CA ASN A 70 16.28 19.39 17.92
C ASN A 70 16.00 17.90 17.66
N LEU A 71 15.16 17.29 18.49
CA LEU A 71 14.75 15.90 18.32
C LEU A 71 14.03 15.67 16.99
N SER A 72 13.07 16.54 16.65
CA SER A 72 12.33 16.47 15.38
C SER A 72 13.22 16.72 14.17
N LEU A 73 14.21 17.63 14.26
CA LEU A 73 15.15 17.92 13.18
C LEU A 73 16.05 16.71 12.92
N VAL A 74 16.67 16.15 13.95
CA VAL A 74 17.54 14.97 13.84
C VAL A 74 16.74 13.76 13.36
N GLY A 75 15.57 13.51 13.96
CA GLY A 75 14.67 12.44 13.56
C GLY A 75 14.22 12.56 12.11
N GLY A 76 13.86 13.77 11.67
CA GLY A 76 13.45 14.06 10.29
C GLY A 76 14.54 13.81 9.27
N ILE A 77 15.77 14.26 9.53
CA ILE A 77 16.92 14.02 8.63
C ILE A 77 17.22 12.52 8.52
N VAL A 78 17.32 11.83 9.65
CA VAL A 78 17.61 10.38 9.69
C VAL A 78 16.50 9.60 8.98
N PHE A 79 15.24 9.94 9.23
CA PHE A 79 14.08 9.34 8.57
C PHE A 79 14.12 9.56 7.05
N CYS A 80 14.31 10.79 6.58
CA CYS A 80 14.36 11.12 5.16
C CYS A 80 15.49 10.39 4.44
N LEU A 81 16.69 10.34 5.01
CA LEU A 81 17.83 9.66 4.41
C LEU A 81 17.60 8.15 4.32
N ALA A 82 17.14 7.53 5.40
CA ALA A 82 16.89 6.10 5.45
C ALA A 82 15.72 5.69 4.54
N ALA A 83 14.63 6.47 4.52
CA ALA A 83 13.49 6.25 3.63
C ALA A 83 13.88 6.42 2.15
N SER A 84 14.69 7.44 1.83
CA SER A 84 15.20 7.65 0.46
C SER A 84 16.05 6.46 -0.01
N TYR A 85 16.86 5.86 0.86
CA TYR A 85 17.67 4.70 0.53
C TYR A 85 16.81 3.43 0.30
N LEU A 86 15.85 3.16 1.17
CA LEU A 86 15.02 1.95 1.11
C LEU A 86 13.98 1.98 -0.01
N TYR A 87 13.40 3.14 -0.28
CA TYR A 87 12.27 3.30 -1.19
C TYR A 87 12.63 4.14 -2.42
N TRP A 88 13.89 4.11 -2.83
CA TRP A 88 14.38 4.87 -4.00
C TRP A 88 13.61 4.56 -5.28
N ASP A 89 13.23 3.30 -5.49
CA ASP A 89 12.50 2.85 -6.68
C ASP A 89 11.00 3.11 -6.60
N GLU A 90 10.48 3.53 -5.44
CA GLU A 90 9.06 3.74 -5.24
C GLU A 90 8.65 5.18 -5.54
N GLY A 91 7.95 5.35 -6.66
CA GLY A 91 7.52 6.66 -7.18
C GLY A 91 6.58 7.50 -6.30
N TRP A 92 6.13 7.00 -5.14
CA TRP A 92 5.23 7.70 -4.24
C TRP A 92 5.94 8.37 -3.05
N LEU A 93 7.19 7.99 -2.75
CA LEU A 93 7.93 8.52 -1.61
C LEU A 93 8.12 10.05 -1.71
N GLY A 94 8.65 10.52 -2.84
CA GLY A 94 8.88 11.95 -3.08
C GLY A 94 7.62 12.81 -2.90
N PRO A 95 6.51 12.49 -3.61
CA PRO A 95 5.25 13.21 -3.44
C PRO A 95 4.70 13.21 -2.00
N THR A 96 4.79 12.10 -1.27
CA THR A 96 4.27 12.03 0.12
C THR A 96 5.11 12.85 1.11
N LEU A 97 6.44 12.85 0.98
CA LEU A 97 7.33 13.73 1.74
C LEU A 97 7.09 15.21 1.39
N LEU A 98 6.86 15.52 0.12
CA LEU A 98 6.58 16.88 -0.33
C LEU A 98 5.24 17.39 0.24
N VAL A 99 4.17 16.61 0.14
CA VAL A 99 2.85 17.00 0.68
C VAL A 99 2.90 17.13 2.20
N SER A 100 3.49 16.17 2.91
CA SER A 100 3.63 16.27 4.38
C SER A 100 4.51 17.45 4.77
N GLY A 101 5.60 17.71 4.04
CA GLY A 101 6.46 18.87 4.22
C GLY A 101 5.71 20.20 4.05
N ILE A 102 4.88 20.35 3.01
CA ILE A 102 4.05 21.56 2.81
C ILE A 102 3.10 21.75 3.99
N VAL A 103 2.38 20.69 4.39
CA VAL A 103 1.40 20.76 5.50
C VAL A 103 2.07 21.20 6.78
N PHE A 104 3.24 20.64 7.13
CA PHE A 104 3.93 21.04 8.36
C PHE A 104 4.64 22.39 8.25
N ALA A 105 5.31 22.68 7.13
CA ALA A 105 6.01 23.95 6.90
C ALA A 105 5.06 25.15 6.97
N THR A 106 3.82 24.98 6.50
CA THR A 106 2.79 26.04 6.50
C THR A 106 1.97 26.08 7.80
N SER A 107 2.30 25.26 8.81
CA SER A 107 1.57 25.21 10.09
C SER A 107 1.36 26.56 10.79
N PRO A 108 2.30 27.52 10.79
CA PRO A 108 2.07 28.82 11.41
C PRO A 108 1.00 29.67 10.69
N VAL A 109 0.66 29.32 9.45
CA VAL A 109 -0.33 30.04 8.63
C VAL A 109 -1.69 29.36 8.73
N TRP A 110 -1.77 28.06 8.45
CA TRP A 110 -3.06 27.37 8.37
C TRP A 110 -3.65 27.03 9.75
N MET A 111 -2.83 26.76 10.77
CA MET A 111 -3.36 26.43 12.09
C MET A 111 -4.11 27.61 12.71
N PRO A 112 -3.55 28.83 12.80
CA PRO A 112 -4.29 29.97 13.33
C PRO A 112 -5.50 30.34 12.47
N ALA A 113 -5.39 30.22 11.13
CA ALA A 113 -6.51 30.46 10.22
C ALA A 113 -7.66 29.46 10.43
N ALA A 114 -7.35 28.23 10.85
CA ALA A 114 -8.32 27.21 11.22
C ALA A 114 -8.84 27.35 12.67
N GLY A 115 -8.42 28.39 13.41
CA GLY A 115 -8.74 28.56 14.83
C GLY A 115 -8.03 27.58 15.76
N ILE A 116 -6.96 26.93 15.28
CA ILE A 116 -6.14 25.97 16.01
C ILE A 116 -4.94 26.69 16.61
N GLY A 117 -4.90 26.77 17.93
CA GLY A 117 -3.81 27.42 18.67
C GLY A 117 -3.95 28.94 18.72
N LYS A 118 -3.70 29.50 19.90
CA LYS A 118 -3.68 30.95 20.15
C LYS A 118 -2.31 31.50 19.75
N ALA A 119 -2.17 31.96 18.50
CA ALA A 119 -0.90 32.46 17.94
C ALA A 119 -0.35 33.71 18.67
N ASP A 120 -1.20 34.40 19.42
CA ASP A 120 -0.87 35.50 20.32
C ASP A 120 -0.08 35.05 21.57
N LYS A 121 -0.08 33.76 21.89
CA LYS A 121 0.64 33.20 23.05
C LYS A 121 1.99 32.61 22.65
N GLU A 122 3.01 32.86 23.47
CA GLU A 122 4.41 32.51 23.15
C GLU A 122 4.64 31.00 22.97
N LEU A 123 4.02 30.17 23.82
CA LEU A 123 4.23 28.72 23.79
C LEU A 123 3.61 28.05 22.53
N PRO A 124 2.34 28.28 22.18
CA PRO A 124 1.79 27.80 20.90
C PRO A 124 2.55 28.32 19.69
N ALA A 125 2.97 29.60 19.69
CA ALA A 125 3.74 30.17 18.59
C ALA A 125 5.11 29.49 18.42
N ALA A 126 5.80 29.19 19.53
CA ALA A 126 7.06 28.44 19.51
C ALA A 126 6.86 27.01 18.97
N ALA A 127 5.81 26.32 19.41
CA ALA A 127 5.50 24.97 18.96
C ALA A 127 5.12 24.90 17.46
N MET A 128 4.37 25.88 16.94
CA MET A 128 4.09 25.99 15.50
C MET A 128 5.36 26.21 14.69
N ARG A 129 6.31 27.01 15.20
CA ARG A 129 7.62 27.18 14.54
C ARG A 129 8.39 25.86 14.50
N THR A 130 8.36 25.07 15.58
CA THR A 130 8.96 23.74 15.60
C THR A 130 8.36 22.84 14.50
N LEU A 131 7.04 22.79 14.39
CA LEU A 131 6.36 22.05 13.31
C LEU A 131 6.78 22.55 11.93
N ALA A 132 6.86 23.86 11.74
CA ALA A 132 7.31 24.45 10.50
C ALA A 132 8.74 24.03 10.13
N THR A 133 9.67 24.06 11.09
CA THR A 133 11.07 23.68 10.86
C THR A 133 11.22 22.19 10.51
N ALA A 134 10.48 21.30 11.17
CA ALA A 134 10.46 19.89 10.83
C ALA A 134 9.86 19.67 9.42
N GLY A 135 8.77 20.39 9.10
CA GLY A 135 8.15 20.38 7.78
C GLY A 135 9.07 20.84 6.65
N MET A 136 9.91 21.86 6.90
CA MET A 136 10.88 22.34 5.91
C MET A 136 11.92 21.28 5.53
N ILE A 137 12.35 20.42 6.47
CA ILE A 137 13.26 19.31 6.14
C ILE A 137 12.56 18.33 5.20
N LEU A 138 11.35 17.89 5.55
CA LEU A 138 10.56 16.97 4.72
C LEU A 138 10.32 17.56 3.33
N LEU A 139 10.03 18.86 3.25
CA LEU A 139 9.82 19.60 2.01
C LEU A 139 11.07 19.57 1.12
N VAL A 140 12.24 19.90 1.67
CA VAL A 140 13.51 19.94 0.91
C VAL A 140 13.84 18.56 0.35
N PHE A 141 13.75 17.51 1.17
CA PHE A 141 13.99 16.14 0.70
C PHE A 141 12.93 15.69 -0.31
N GLY A 142 11.66 16.03 -0.10
CA GLY A 142 10.58 15.72 -1.03
C GLY A 142 10.79 16.35 -2.41
N VAL A 143 11.17 17.63 -2.46
CA VAL A 143 11.49 18.34 -3.71
C VAL A 143 12.67 17.68 -4.41
N LEU A 144 13.77 17.39 -3.69
CA LEU A 144 14.94 16.74 -4.27
C LEU A 144 14.60 15.38 -4.90
N LEU A 145 13.85 14.53 -4.19
CA LEU A 145 13.46 13.21 -4.69
C LEU A 145 12.55 13.30 -5.92
N VAL A 146 11.56 14.20 -5.91
CA VAL A 146 10.64 14.38 -7.05
C VAL A 146 11.40 14.86 -8.30
N VAL A 147 12.37 15.76 -8.14
CA VAL A 147 13.21 16.22 -9.25
C VAL A 147 14.06 15.08 -9.80
N ILE A 148 14.68 14.27 -8.94
CA ILE A 148 15.52 13.14 -9.35
C ILE A 148 14.68 12.06 -10.06
N ASP A 149 13.53 11.65 -9.52
CA ASP A 149 12.62 10.69 -10.15
C ASP A 149 12.10 11.23 -11.50
N GLY A 150 11.79 12.53 -11.57
CA GLY A 150 11.42 13.21 -12.82
C GLY A 150 12.51 13.10 -13.88
N ILE A 151 13.78 13.33 -13.52
CA ILE A 151 14.93 13.20 -14.44
C ILE A 151 15.11 11.75 -14.90
N ILE A 152 15.02 10.77 -13.99
CA ILE A 152 15.18 9.35 -14.31
C ILE A 152 14.08 8.89 -15.28
N ARG A 153 12.82 9.22 -15.00
CA ARG A 153 11.69 8.87 -15.87
C ARG A 153 11.76 9.57 -17.22
N MET A 154 12.23 10.82 -17.25
CA MET A 154 12.44 11.53 -18.51
C MET A 154 13.49 10.80 -19.36
N ARG A 155 14.62 10.38 -18.77
CA ARG A 155 15.65 9.59 -19.47
C ARG A 155 15.11 8.25 -19.96
N GLN A 156 14.40 7.50 -19.11
CA GLN A 156 13.80 6.22 -19.50
C GLN A 156 12.79 6.37 -20.64
N ARG A 157 11.96 7.41 -20.62
CA ARG A 157 11.02 7.72 -21.72
C ARG A 157 11.75 8.06 -23.02
N MET A 158 12.86 8.78 -22.96
CA MET A 158 13.67 9.07 -24.16
C MET A 158 14.28 7.79 -24.76
N GLU A 159 14.70 6.83 -23.93
CA GLU A 159 15.31 5.58 -24.40
C GLU A 159 14.28 4.53 -24.88
N GLN A 160 13.15 4.40 -24.17
CA GLN A 160 12.14 3.36 -24.43
C GLN A 160 11.00 3.84 -25.33
N GLY A 161 10.61 5.12 -25.25
CA GLY A 161 9.51 5.70 -26.04
C GLY A 161 9.77 5.62 -27.54
N ALA A 162 11.04 5.77 -27.95
CA ALA A 162 11.43 5.62 -29.36
C ALA A 162 11.29 4.18 -29.91
N LYS A 163 11.26 3.16 -29.04
CA LYS A 163 11.23 1.74 -29.43
C LYS A 163 9.83 1.13 -29.39
N ALA A 164 8.97 1.59 -28.47
CA ALA A 164 7.60 1.07 -28.35
C ALA A 164 6.71 1.45 -29.54
N ASP A 165 6.90 2.65 -30.12
CA ASP A 165 6.15 3.11 -31.30
C ASP A 165 6.55 2.41 -32.61
N GLN A 166 7.60 1.55 -32.59
CA GLN A 166 8.04 0.79 -33.77
C GLN A 166 7.51 -0.64 -33.84
N LEU A 167 6.76 -1.13 -32.84
CA LEU A 167 6.15 -2.46 -32.89
C LEU A 167 4.81 -2.43 -33.66
N LYS A 168 4.90 -2.30 -34.99
CA LYS A 168 3.77 -2.57 -35.88
C LYS A 168 3.51 -4.08 -35.92
N TYR A 169 2.32 -4.51 -35.48
CA TYR A 169 1.85 -5.88 -35.68
C TYR A 169 1.86 -6.23 -37.19
N GLY A 170 2.31 -7.44 -37.50
CA GLY A 170 2.53 -7.90 -38.88
C GLY A 170 1.30 -7.72 -39.78
N LYS A 171 1.56 -7.29 -41.03
CA LYS A 171 0.56 -7.15 -42.10
C LYS A 171 -0.23 -8.46 -42.28
N GLY A 172 -1.55 -8.41 -42.17
CA GLY A 172 -2.46 -9.45 -42.70
C GLY A 172 -3.43 -10.09 -41.70
N ILE A 173 -3.38 -9.75 -40.41
CA ILE A 173 -4.38 -10.23 -39.45
C ILE A 173 -5.57 -9.27 -39.49
N LYS A 174 -6.71 -9.73 -40.04
CA LYS A 174 -7.98 -9.03 -39.87
C LYS A 174 -8.35 -9.09 -38.40
N ASP A 175 -8.26 -7.96 -37.72
CA ASP A 175 -8.80 -7.76 -36.39
C ASP A 175 -10.33 -7.95 -36.44
N VAL A 176 -10.78 -9.15 -36.11
CA VAL A 176 -12.18 -9.40 -35.77
C VAL A 176 -12.31 -9.06 -34.29
N ASP A 177 -13.25 -8.18 -33.95
CA ASP A 177 -13.55 -7.77 -32.58
C ASP A 177 -13.85 -8.99 -31.69
N GLU A 178 -12.82 -9.56 -31.06
CA GLU A 178 -12.98 -10.50 -29.95
C GLU A 178 -13.37 -9.71 -28.70
N LYS A 179 -14.62 -9.26 -28.63
CA LYS A 179 -15.17 -8.72 -27.37
C LYS A 179 -15.35 -9.88 -26.39
N GLN A 180 -14.31 -10.16 -25.60
CA GLN A 180 -14.30 -11.26 -24.63
C GLN A 180 -13.60 -10.90 -23.33
N ASN A 181 -14.04 -9.83 -22.67
CA ASN A 181 -13.76 -9.71 -21.25
C ASN A 181 -15.04 -9.44 -20.47
N VAL A 182 -15.82 -10.49 -20.27
CA VAL A 182 -16.99 -10.44 -19.40
C VAL A 182 -16.51 -10.51 -17.96
N PHE A 183 -16.91 -9.53 -17.15
CA PHE A 183 -16.56 -9.46 -15.75
C PHE A 183 -17.07 -10.70 -14.98
N LEU A 184 -16.17 -11.38 -14.26
CA LEU A 184 -16.44 -12.68 -13.62
C LEU A 184 -16.98 -13.76 -14.59
N GLY A 185 -16.68 -13.63 -15.88
CA GLY A 185 -17.08 -14.58 -16.90
C GLY A 185 -16.46 -15.98 -16.71
N LYS A 186 -17.09 -16.95 -17.37
CA LYS A 186 -16.58 -18.33 -17.50
C LYS A 186 -15.30 -18.34 -18.34
N CYS A 187 -14.54 -19.43 -18.32
CA CYS A 187 -13.23 -19.50 -19.00
C CYS A 187 -13.27 -19.17 -20.50
N TRP A 188 -14.40 -19.42 -21.18
CA TRP A 188 -14.59 -19.07 -22.60
C TRP A 188 -15.06 -17.65 -22.88
N GLN A 189 -15.37 -16.86 -21.85
CA GLN A 189 -15.75 -15.46 -21.96
C GLN A 189 -14.57 -14.51 -21.72
N LEU A 190 -13.39 -15.10 -21.45
CA LEU A 190 -12.10 -14.43 -21.25
C LEU A 190 -11.30 -14.42 -22.57
N PRO A 191 -10.37 -13.46 -22.75
CA PRO A 191 -9.71 -13.23 -24.04
C PRO A 191 -8.71 -14.34 -24.42
N PHE A 192 -8.46 -15.29 -23.50
CA PHE A 192 -7.56 -16.41 -23.72
C PHE A 192 -8.23 -17.58 -24.45
N CYS A 193 -9.56 -17.63 -24.51
CA CYS A 193 -10.29 -18.71 -25.14
C CYS A 193 -10.53 -18.45 -26.63
N ARG A 194 -9.54 -18.85 -27.43
CA ARG A 194 -9.61 -18.75 -28.89
C ARG A 194 -10.75 -19.60 -29.46
N LYS A 195 -11.36 -19.13 -30.56
CA LYS A 195 -12.52 -19.77 -31.22
C LYS A 195 -12.27 -21.24 -31.57
N PHE A 196 -11.09 -21.58 -32.10
CA PHE A 196 -10.76 -22.97 -32.46
C PHE A 196 -10.75 -23.91 -31.26
N VAL A 197 -10.25 -23.45 -30.10
CA VAL A 197 -10.27 -24.23 -28.86
C VAL A 197 -11.70 -24.40 -28.39
N ARG A 198 -12.51 -23.35 -28.45
CA ARG A 198 -13.91 -23.35 -27.97
C ARG A 198 -14.78 -24.38 -28.68
N GLU A 199 -14.69 -24.46 -30.00
CA GLU A 199 -15.48 -25.41 -30.80
C GLU A 199 -15.16 -26.88 -30.49
N LYS A 200 -13.95 -27.15 -29.98
CA LYS A 200 -13.44 -28.49 -29.68
C LYS A 200 -13.18 -28.72 -28.20
N CYS A 201 -13.63 -27.85 -27.31
CA CYS A 201 -13.37 -27.98 -25.88
C CYS A 201 -14.52 -28.74 -25.20
N PRO A 202 -14.27 -29.91 -24.56
CA PRO A 202 -15.33 -30.66 -23.88
C PRO A 202 -15.93 -29.87 -22.70
N ILE A 203 -15.13 -29.03 -22.05
CA ILE A 203 -15.54 -28.18 -20.91
C ILE A 203 -16.51 -27.07 -21.37
N TYR A 204 -16.31 -26.55 -22.60
CA TYR A 204 -17.21 -25.56 -23.18
C TYR A 204 -18.59 -26.20 -23.47
N HIS A 205 -18.59 -27.37 -24.10
CA HIS A 205 -19.82 -28.10 -24.45
C HIS A 205 -20.54 -28.66 -23.21
N SER A 206 -19.81 -29.08 -22.18
CA SER A 206 -20.39 -29.47 -20.88
C SER A 206 -20.93 -28.27 -20.07
N ARG A 207 -20.65 -27.03 -20.50
CA ARG A 207 -21.01 -25.78 -19.81
C ARG A 207 -20.46 -25.66 -18.37
N THR A 208 -19.43 -26.43 -18.01
CA THR A 208 -18.72 -26.34 -16.71
C THR A 208 -17.49 -25.43 -16.82
N THR A 209 -16.87 -24.99 -15.73
CA THR A 209 -15.65 -24.16 -15.80
C THR A 209 -14.40 -25.00 -15.61
N CYS A 210 -13.32 -24.66 -16.32
CA CYS A 210 -12.08 -25.44 -16.28
C CYS A 210 -11.47 -25.57 -14.88
N TRP A 211 -11.62 -24.54 -14.04
CA TRP A 211 -11.13 -24.56 -12.66
C TRP A 211 -12.01 -25.38 -11.71
N LYS A 212 -13.29 -25.63 -12.03
CA LYS A 212 -14.13 -26.54 -11.24
C LYS A 212 -13.76 -28.00 -11.50
N GLU A 213 -13.47 -28.33 -12.75
CA GLU A 213 -13.00 -29.67 -13.15
C GLU A 213 -11.51 -29.90 -12.85
N LEU A 214 -10.77 -28.84 -12.47
CA LEU A 214 -9.31 -28.84 -12.29
C LEU A 214 -8.54 -29.32 -13.54
N VAL A 215 -9.11 -29.05 -14.72
CA VAL A 215 -8.60 -29.45 -16.03
C VAL A 215 -8.90 -28.33 -17.01
N GLY A 216 -7.92 -27.85 -17.77
CA GLY A 216 -8.10 -26.72 -18.70
C GLY A 216 -7.03 -26.64 -19.77
N CYS A 217 -7.31 -25.91 -20.86
CA CYS A 217 -6.44 -25.83 -22.03
C CYS A 217 -5.04 -25.23 -21.77
N MET A 218 -4.85 -24.49 -20.67
CA MET A 218 -3.58 -23.87 -20.28
C MET A 218 -2.91 -24.56 -19.09
N CYS A 219 -3.53 -25.57 -18.48
CA CYS A 219 -2.99 -26.29 -17.32
C CYS A 219 -2.94 -27.82 -17.49
N GLU A 220 -3.61 -28.37 -18.51
CA GLU A 220 -3.59 -29.79 -18.88
C GLU A 220 -3.38 -29.93 -20.39
N GLU A 221 -2.26 -30.54 -20.77
CA GLU A 221 -1.81 -30.65 -22.16
C GLU A 221 -2.78 -31.49 -23.00
N LYS A 222 -3.41 -32.51 -22.41
CA LYS A 222 -4.38 -33.35 -23.12
C LYS A 222 -5.56 -32.55 -23.69
N VAL A 223 -5.97 -31.48 -23.02
CA VAL A 223 -7.08 -30.63 -23.49
C VAL A 223 -6.70 -29.88 -24.76
N ILE A 224 -5.47 -29.35 -24.84
CA ILE A 224 -5.00 -28.65 -26.04
C ILE A 224 -4.72 -29.64 -27.17
N GLN A 225 -4.15 -30.81 -26.87
CA GLN A 225 -3.93 -31.88 -27.86
C GLN A 225 -5.25 -32.34 -28.48
N MET A 226 -6.30 -32.60 -27.68
CA MET A 226 -7.61 -32.97 -28.21
C MET A 226 -8.24 -31.88 -29.10
N ALA A 227 -8.00 -30.60 -28.78
CA ALA A 227 -8.46 -29.49 -29.60
C ALA A 227 -7.71 -29.40 -30.94
N MET A 228 -6.41 -29.75 -30.96
CA MET A 228 -5.58 -29.79 -32.17
C MET A 228 -5.85 -31.04 -33.04
N ASP A 229 -6.14 -32.19 -32.42
CA ASP A 229 -6.45 -33.45 -33.11
C ASP A 229 -7.74 -33.38 -33.94
N GLY A 230 -8.55 -32.33 -33.76
CA GLY A 230 -9.74 -32.06 -34.58
C GLY A 230 -10.93 -32.99 -34.36
N LYS A 231 -10.82 -33.96 -33.44
CA LYS A 231 -11.88 -34.95 -33.15
C LYS A 231 -13.21 -34.25 -32.81
N PRO A 232 -14.33 -34.64 -33.42
CA PRO A 232 -15.62 -34.04 -33.13
C PRO A 232 -16.05 -34.41 -31.70
N ILE A 233 -16.43 -33.40 -30.90
CA ILE A 233 -17.01 -33.59 -29.57
C ILE A 233 -18.53 -33.40 -29.69
N PRO A 234 -19.35 -34.30 -29.11
CA PRO A 234 -20.80 -34.12 -29.10
C PRO A 234 -21.19 -32.81 -28.40
N LYS A 235 -22.22 -32.14 -28.92
CA LYS A 235 -22.73 -30.87 -28.36
C LYS A 235 -23.59 -31.06 -27.11
N ASP A 236 -23.99 -32.30 -26.82
CA ASP A 236 -24.78 -32.62 -25.65
C ASP A 236 -23.94 -32.54 -24.38
N ALA A 237 -24.37 -31.74 -23.40
CA ALA A 237 -23.57 -31.42 -22.23
C ALA A 237 -23.19 -32.65 -21.37
N ILE A 238 -24.10 -33.62 -21.25
CA ILE A 238 -23.88 -34.86 -20.48
C ILE A 238 -22.86 -35.76 -21.19
N LEU A 239 -22.99 -35.90 -22.52
CA LEU A 239 -22.06 -36.68 -23.31
C LEU A 239 -20.68 -36.00 -23.32
N ALA A 240 -20.62 -34.68 -23.50
CA ALA A 240 -19.39 -33.90 -23.49
C ALA A 240 -18.61 -33.98 -22.17
N ALA A 241 -19.30 -34.11 -21.03
CA ALA A 241 -18.66 -34.28 -19.73
C ALA A 241 -17.81 -35.56 -19.64
N ASN A 242 -18.22 -36.63 -20.35
CA ASN A 242 -17.47 -37.88 -20.41
C ASN A 242 -16.18 -37.76 -21.25
N TYR A 243 -16.08 -36.75 -22.12
CA TYR A 243 -14.88 -36.46 -22.91
C TYR A 243 -13.87 -35.56 -22.19
N ILE A 244 -14.14 -35.13 -20.94
CA ILE A 244 -13.21 -34.32 -20.17
C ILE A 244 -12.02 -35.20 -19.73
N PRO A 245 -10.79 -34.92 -20.18
CA PRO A 245 -9.65 -35.77 -19.86
C PRO A 245 -9.28 -35.63 -18.38
N ARG A 246 -9.51 -36.68 -17.58
CA ARG A 246 -9.10 -36.72 -16.18
C ARG A 246 -7.73 -37.38 -16.05
N ASN A 247 -6.74 -36.61 -15.60
CA ASN A 247 -5.41 -37.13 -15.34
C ASN A 247 -5.39 -37.84 -13.98
N ASN A 248 -5.37 -39.17 -13.97
CA ASN A 248 -5.34 -39.96 -12.73
C ASN A 248 -3.93 -40.08 -12.11
N LYS A 249 -2.89 -39.56 -12.77
CA LYS A 249 -1.50 -39.63 -12.28
C LYS A 249 -1.17 -38.55 -11.24
N LEU A 250 -1.97 -37.48 -11.17
CA LEU A 250 -1.73 -36.34 -10.29
C LEU A 250 -2.74 -36.31 -9.16
N THR A 251 -2.27 -35.98 -7.96
CA THR A 251 -3.14 -35.73 -6.82
C THR A 251 -4.00 -34.47 -7.05
N ILE A 252 -5.09 -34.34 -6.29
CA ILE A 252 -5.98 -33.17 -6.40
C ILE A 252 -5.22 -31.88 -6.06
N GLU A 253 -4.29 -31.93 -5.11
CA GLU A 253 -3.45 -30.79 -4.72
C GLU A 253 -2.51 -30.36 -5.84
N GLN A 254 -1.83 -31.31 -6.49
CA GLN A 254 -0.98 -31.03 -7.66
C GLN A 254 -1.78 -30.42 -8.82
N LYS A 255 -3.02 -30.87 -9.04
CA LYS A 255 -3.92 -30.28 -10.04
C LYS A 255 -4.34 -28.85 -9.67
N LYS A 256 -4.63 -28.60 -8.38
CA LYS A 256 -4.89 -27.25 -7.88
C LYS A 256 -3.69 -26.35 -8.12
N ASP A 257 -2.47 -26.80 -7.81
CA ASP A 257 -1.26 -25.99 -8.02
C ASP A 257 -1.00 -25.66 -9.51
N ARG A 258 -1.30 -26.57 -10.44
CA ARG A 258 -1.30 -26.25 -11.87
C ARG A 258 -2.39 -25.25 -12.26
N CYS A 259 -3.59 -25.37 -11.70
CA CYS A 259 -4.63 -24.35 -11.91
C CYS A 259 -4.20 -23.00 -11.34
N ARG A 260 -3.47 -22.97 -10.22
CA ARG A 260 -2.92 -21.74 -9.64
C ARG A 260 -1.93 -21.08 -10.61
N SER A 261 -1.09 -21.81 -11.34
CA SER A 261 -0.19 -21.20 -12.33
C SER A 261 -0.86 -20.81 -13.65
N CYS A 262 -2.10 -21.24 -13.89
CA CYS A 262 -2.85 -20.97 -15.12
C CYS A 262 -3.23 -19.48 -15.28
N VAL A 263 -2.93 -18.90 -16.44
CA VAL A 263 -3.26 -17.50 -16.78
C VAL A 263 -4.77 -17.22 -16.69
N ILE A 264 -5.60 -18.15 -17.18
CA ILE A 264 -7.07 -18.02 -17.17
C ILE A 264 -7.60 -17.96 -15.73
N TYR A 265 -7.04 -18.78 -14.84
CA TYR A 265 -7.45 -18.79 -13.44
C TYR A 265 -6.99 -17.52 -12.72
N ASN A 266 -5.77 -17.05 -12.97
CA ASN A 266 -5.28 -15.81 -12.38
C ASN A 266 -6.09 -14.59 -12.82
N GLU A 267 -6.57 -14.54 -14.07
CA GLU A 267 -7.46 -13.47 -14.52
C GLU A 267 -8.84 -13.52 -13.86
N HIS A 268 -9.39 -14.72 -13.65
CA HIS A 268 -10.61 -14.86 -12.83
C HIS A 268 -10.39 -14.35 -11.39
N GLN A 269 -9.22 -14.61 -10.79
CA GLN A 269 -8.85 -14.10 -9.47
C GLN A 269 -8.70 -12.56 -9.47
N LYS A 270 -8.17 -11.96 -10.54
CA LYS A 270 -8.15 -10.49 -10.71
C LYS A 270 -9.56 -9.90 -10.76
N HIS A 271 -10.51 -10.57 -11.42
CA HIS A 271 -11.91 -10.13 -11.42
C HIS A 271 -12.53 -10.20 -10.02
N LYS A 272 -12.28 -11.29 -9.27
CA LYS A 272 -12.71 -11.37 -7.85
C LYS A 272 -12.12 -10.23 -7.02
N TYR A 273 -10.82 -9.96 -7.15
CA TYR A 273 -10.16 -8.87 -6.45
C TYR A 273 -10.77 -7.51 -6.81
N ARG A 274 -11.05 -7.27 -8.10
CA ARG A 274 -11.68 -6.03 -8.58
C ARG A 274 -13.09 -5.80 -7.98
N VAL A 275 -13.85 -6.86 -7.67
CA VAL A 275 -15.10 -6.74 -6.87
C VAL A 275 -14.82 -6.56 -5.40
N ALA A 276 -13.90 -7.34 -4.84
CA ALA A 276 -13.67 -7.39 -3.41
C ALA A 276 -13.20 -6.04 -2.86
N VAL A 277 -12.35 -5.32 -3.59
CA VAL A 277 -11.83 -4.00 -3.18
C VAL A 277 -12.96 -2.99 -2.89
N PRO A 278 -13.85 -2.62 -3.84
CA PRO A 278 -14.90 -1.65 -3.57
C PRO A 278 -15.90 -2.15 -2.53
N VAL A 279 -16.23 -3.45 -2.51
CA VAL A 279 -17.11 -4.03 -1.48
C VAL A 279 -16.50 -3.87 -0.08
N THR A 280 -15.20 -4.09 0.05
CA THR A 280 -14.48 -3.93 1.33
C THR A 280 -14.45 -2.48 1.78
N VAL A 281 -14.19 -1.55 0.86
CA VAL A 281 -14.22 -0.11 1.18
C VAL A 281 -15.61 0.32 1.66
N ILE A 282 -16.68 -0.07 0.95
CA ILE A 282 -18.06 0.24 1.35
C ILE A 282 -18.38 -0.39 2.71
N ALA A 283 -18.04 -1.67 2.90
CA ALA A 283 -18.25 -2.36 4.17
C ALA A 283 -17.52 -1.66 5.32
N PHE A 284 -16.28 -1.23 5.11
CA PHE A 284 -15.50 -0.53 6.13
C PHE A 284 -16.09 0.84 6.48
N ILE A 285 -16.55 1.60 5.49
CA ILE A 285 -17.25 2.88 5.70
C ILE A 285 -18.53 2.65 6.52
N LEU A 286 -19.34 1.64 6.15
CA LEU A 286 -20.56 1.31 6.88
C LEU A 286 -20.27 0.90 8.33
N VAL A 287 -19.25 0.06 8.55
CA VAL A 287 -18.83 -0.35 9.89
C VAL A 287 -18.36 0.86 10.70
N TYR A 288 -17.56 1.76 10.10
CA TYR A 288 -17.09 2.98 10.76
C TYR A 288 -18.26 3.88 11.17
N LEU A 289 -19.25 4.09 10.29
CA LEU A 289 -20.42 4.92 10.59
C LEU A 289 -21.31 4.30 11.67
N LEU A 290 -21.53 2.97 11.63
CA LEU A 290 -22.37 2.28 12.60
C LEU A 290 -21.71 2.15 13.98
N LEU A 291 -20.38 2.00 14.03
CA LEU A 291 -19.61 1.84 15.26
C LEU A 291 -18.85 3.11 15.66
N HIS A 292 -19.23 4.28 15.11
CA HIS A 292 -18.55 5.56 15.33
C HIS A 292 -18.42 5.91 16.82
N GLY A 293 -19.52 5.87 17.57
CA GLY A 293 -19.55 6.15 19.01
C GLY A 293 -18.62 5.24 19.83
N PRO A 294 -18.74 3.90 19.71
CA PRO A 294 -17.83 2.97 20.37
C PRO A 294 -16.35 3.17 20.00
N ILE A 295 -16.05 3.41 18.71
CA ILE A 295 -14.67 3.63 18.24
C ILE A 295 -14.08 4.87 18.93
N ILE A 296 -14.81 5.99 18.96
CA ILE A 296 -14.34 7.22 19.61
C ILE A 296 -14.16 7.04 21.12
N SER A 297 -15.07 6.31 21.77
CA SER A 297 -14.93 5.99 23.19
C SER A 297 -13.64 5.24 23.49
N VAL A 298 -13.30 4.22 22.67
CA VAL A 298 -12.06 3.45 22.81
C VAL A 298 -10.84 4.33 22.54
N VAL A 299 -10.85 5.11 21.46
CA VAL A 299 -9.75 6.02 21.10
C VAL A 299 -9.55 7.08 22.20
N GLY A 300 -10.63 7.68 22.70
CA GLY A 300 -10.57 8.64 23.81
C GLY A 300 -10.01 8.02 25.09
N SER A 301 -10.33 6.76 25.37
CA SER A 301 -9.76 6.03 26.51
C SER A 301 -8.26 5.77 26.35
N MET A 302 -7.81 5.45 25.13
CA MET A 302 -6.39 5.28 24.81
C MET A 302 -5.61 6.60 24.92
N VAL A 303 -6.17 7.69 24.39
CA VAL A 303 -5.58 9.03 24.52
C VAL A 303 -5.50 9.44 25.99
N GLY A 304 -6.56 9.23 26.78
CA GLY A 304 -6.53 9.51 28.22
C GLY A 304 -5.52 8.67 28.99
N ALA A 305 -5.24 7.43 28.56
CA ALA A 305 -4.18 6.61 29.12
C ALA A 305 -2.78 7.11 28.74
N LEU A 306 -2.59 7.53 27.48
CA LEU A 306 -1.36 8.17 27.01
C LEU A 306 -1.10 9.48 27.72
N ASP A 307 -2.11 10.33 27.91
CA ASP A 307 -1.98 11.58 28.64
C ASP A 307 -1.54 11.35 30.09
N LYS A 308 -2.05 10.31 30.76
CA LYS A 308 -1.58 9.94 32.10
C LYS A 308 -0.12 9.53 32.09
N PHE A 309 0.29 8.71 31.10
CA PHE A 309 1.67 8.27 30.97
C PHE A 309 2.62 9.44 30.68
N VAL A 310 2.23 10.31 29.75
CA VAL A 310 2.96 11.52 29.37
C VAL A 310 3.02 12.49 30.54
N ASN A 311 1.93 12.76 31.26
CA ASN A 311 1.94 13.62 32.45
C ASN A 311 2.83 13.06 33.58
N VAL A 312 2.90 11.74 33.73
CA VAL A 312 3.84 11.10 34.68
C VAL A 312 5.30 11.28 34.20
N ALA A 313 5.55 11.22 32.89
CA ALA A 313 6.88 11.32 32.30
C ALA A 313 7.38 12.76 32.06
N THR A 314 6.49 13.73 31.87
CA THR A 314 6.80 15.08 31.35
C THR A 314 6.33 16.22 32.24
N LEU A 315 6.21 15.99 33.55
CA LEU A 315 6.06 17.00 34.63
C LEU A 315 4.62 17.10 35.19
N GLY A 316 4.53 17.14 36.52
CA GLY A 316 3.30 17.00 37.29
C GLY A 316 2.17 17.99 36.97
N LYS A 317 0.95 17.51 37.22
CA LYS A 317 -0.37 18.20 37.22
C LYS A 317 -0.43 19.49 36.38
N VAL A 318 -0.38 19.35 35.06
CA VAL A 318 -0.98 20.34 34.16
C VAL A 318 -2.50 20.10 34.20
N ASP A 319 -3.26 21.06 34.72
CA ASP A 319 -4.72 20.99 34.74
C ASP A 319 -5.25 20.89 33.31
N SER A 320 -5.71 19.69 32.96
CA SER A 320 -5.94 19.22 31.59
C SER A 320 -7.27 19.72 31.00
N ALA A 321 -7.77 20.87 31.47
CA ALA A 321 -9.03 21.44 31.03
C ALA A 321 -8.97 21.87 29.54
N ALA A 322 -7.82 22.38 29.07
CA ALA A 322 -7.60 22.72 27.66
C ALA A 322 -7.48 21.48 26.74
N ALA A 323 -7.04 20.33 27.26
CA ALA A 323 -7.02 19.06 26.52
C ALA A 323 -8.44 18.52 26.26
N LYS A 324 -9.42 18.88 27.10
CA LYS A 324 -10.81 18.43 26.94
C LYS A 324 -11.57 19.12 25.79
N SER A 325 -11.26 20.38 25.47
CA SER A 325 -11.97 21.12 24.40
C SER A 325 -11.38 20.89 23.00
N GLY A 326 -10.06 20.70 22.89
CA GLY A 326 -9.42 20.28 21.63
C GLY A 326 -9.48 18.78 21.37
N GLY A 327 -9.78 17.99 22.40
CA GLY A 327 -9.76 16.53 22.36
C GLY A 327 -10.76 15.92 21.38
N ALA A 328 -11.95 16.49 21.22
CA ALA A 328 -12.99 15.90 20.37
C ALA A 328 -12.55 15.81 18.88
N ALA A 329 -12.09 16.93 18.32
CA ALA A 329 -11.59 16.97 16.94
C ALA A 329 -10.34 16.08 16.76
N PHE A 330 -9.46 16.08 17.75
CA PHE A 330 -8.28 15.21 17.74
C PHE A 330 -8.65 13.72 17.77
N THR A 331 -9.59 13.31 18.64
CA THR A 331 -10.05 11.92 18.73
C THR A 331 -10.78 11.46 17.47
N GLU A 332 -11.50 12.36 16.80
CA GLU A 332 -12.14 12.09 15.52
C GLU A 332 -11.10 11.87 14.41
N ILE A 333 -10.11 12.75 14.29
CA ILE A 333 -9.03 12.62 13.30
C ILE A 333 -8.23 11.34 13.54
N LEU A 334 -7.92 11.04 14.81
CA LEU A 334 -7.17 9.84 15.18
C LEU A 334 -7.99 8.57 14.90
N GLY A 335 -9.29 8.57 15.22
CA GLY A 335 -10.21 7.49 14.92
C GLY A 335 -10.33 7.21 13.42
N ALA A 336 -10.50 8.26 12.62
CA ALA A 336 -10.52 8.17 11.15
C ALA A 336 -9.20 7.61 10.60
N SER A 337 -8.06 8.06 11.13
CA SER A 337 -6.73 7.60 10.74
C SER A 337 -6.52 6.11 11.02
N LEU A 338 -6.91 5.65 12.23
CA LEU A 338 -6.89 4.23 12.58
C LEU A 338 -7.83 3.41 11.69
N GLY A 339 -8.97 3.98 11.30
CA GLY A 339 -9.87 3.40 10.31
C GLY A 339 -9.17 3.14 8.97
N VAL A 340 -8.48 4.15 8.42
CA VAL A 340 -7.73 4.01 7.15
C VAL A 340 -6.64 2.95 7.25
N ILE A 341 -5.93 2.88 8.38
CA ILE A 341 -4.93 1.83 8.64
C ILE A 341 -5.60 0.44 8.64
N GLY A 342 -6.71 0.28 9.36
CA GLY A 342 -7.48 -0.96 9.40
C GLY A 342 -7.97 -1.41 8.02
N LEU A 343 -8.47 -0.47 7.21
CA LEU A 343 -8.85 -0.73 5.81
C LEU A 343 -7.66 -1.22 4.99
N THR A 344 -6.50 -0.58 5.12
CA THR A 344 -5.29 -0.95 4.38
C THR A 344 -4.83 -2.38 4.70
N TYR A 345 -4.82 -2.76 5.98
CA TYR A 345 -4.51 -4.14 6.38
C TYR A 345 -5.55 -5.16 5.90
N THR A 346 -6.83 -4.77 5.90
CA THR A 346 -7.91 -5.63 5.38
C THR A 346 -7.76 -5.87 3.87
N LEU A 347 -7.44 -4.84 3.10
CA LEU A 347 -7.17 -4.96 1.67
C LEU A 347 -5.96 -5.88 1.39
N LYS A 348 -4.87 -5.73 2.16
CA LYS A 348 -3.72 -6.65 2.09
C LYS A 348 -4.10 -8.10 2.43
N ALA A 349 -4.95 -8.30 3.44
CA ALA A 349 -5.44 -9.63 3.80
C ALA A 349 -6.29 -10.25 2.68
N ILE A 350 -7.14 -9.46 2.02
CA ILE A 350 -7.94 -9.89 0.87
C ILE A 350 -7.06 -10.20 -0.34
N GLU A 351 -6.05 -9.36 -0.63
CA GLU A 351 -5.07 -9.62 -1.68
C GLU A 351 -4.35 -10.95 -1.43
N TYR A 352 -3.89 -11.18 -0.18
CA TYR A 352 -3.29 -12.45 0.23
C TYR A 352 -4.27 -13.62 0.06
N ALA A 353 -5.52 -13.48 0.49
CA ALA A 353 -6.55 -14.51 0.35
C ALA A 353 -6.85 -14.86 -1.12
N ILE A 354 -6.93 -13.87 -2.00
CA ILE A 354 -7.28 -14.05 -3.42
C ILE A 354 -6.08 -14.52 -4.25
N PHE A 355 -4.88 -13.98 -4.04
CA PHE A 355 -3.73 -14.28 -4.91
C PHE A 355 -2.77 -15.33 -4.33
N ARG A 356 -2.61 -15.41 -3.00
CA ARG A 356 -1.73 -16.41 -2.36
C ARG A 356 -2.50 -17.68 -1.98
N LEU A 357 -3.61 -17.54 -1.25
CA LEU A 357 -4.45 -18.70 -0.89
C LEU A 357 -5.28 -19.20 -2.08
N LYS A 358 -5.63 -18.31 -3.02
CA LYS A 358 -6.37 -18.59 -4.25
C LYS A 358 -7.75 -19.20 -4.01
N LEU A 359 -8.47 -18.59 -3.06
CA LEU A 359 -9.87 -18.87 -2.72
C LEU A 359 -10.87 -18.49 -3.82
#